data_AF-A0A7X7DQJ4-F1
#
_entry.id   AF-A0A7X7DQJ4-F1
#
_cell.length_a   1.000
_cell.length_b   1.000
_cell.length_c   1.000
_cell.angle_alpha   90.00
_cell.angle_beta   90.00
_cell.angle_gamma   90.00
#
_symmetry.space_group_name_H-M   'P 1'
#
loop_
_entity.id
_entity.type
_entity.pdbx_description
1 polymer ?
#
loop_
_entity_poly.entity_id
_entity_poly.type
_entity_poly.pdbx_seq_one_letter_code
_entity_poly.pdbx_strand_id
1 'polypeptide(L)'
;MTGDTTYASGYVLLIILCIVTNSFSENKAPVNVQQDQPDQSIKLNTDPVLVADGPFEFPLECIKQRVKGTLVLAIDIDNKGTVEWCRVKQGLNPLLDSAIVKSILHSRYKPAVESGQPVASSVVLELFFDYEQIVKTSRFGPVFDGYITDKESNVPLRNAVVNITPFDIISDTTISGSIDNYLQLIDTAPDQKYSKGFLTTATDSTGYFAFKLLPSASYKISVLMPGFEIAQHHEQFNGERVSVRYALDPYREIMDSSYAITVYGIQNKHRDVIHLEHEQMRNGLTHYASKVILSRSTVRSVPESPSQMLVRLGSPYDNRYNVGGVMMLAPFHFGGHPYADIDKKQRAAIL
;
A
#
# COMPACT_ATOMS: atom_id res chain seq x y z
N MET A 1 -9.97 -2.67 -21.33
CA MET A 1 -8.52 -2.60 -21.08
C MET A 1 -8.29 -3.00 -19.64
N THR A 2 -8.00 -4.28 -19.46
CA THR A 2 -7.70 -4.93 -18.19
C THR A 2 -6.30 -4.51 -17.77
N GLY A 3 -6.22 -3.59 -16.80
CA GLY A 3 -4.97 -3.26 -16.14
C GLY A 3 -4.74 -4.27 -15.03
N ASP A 4 -3.76 -5.15 -15.23
CA ASP A 4 -3.25 -6.02 -14.18
C ASP A 4 -2.80 -5.17 -13.00
N THR A 5 -3.48 -5.31 -11.86
CA THR A 5 -3.01 -4.80 -10.57
C THR A 5 -1.87 -5.68 -10.11
N THR A 6 -0.67 -5.38 -10.60
CA THR A 6 0.57 -5.97 -10.12
C THR A 6 0.77 -5.51 -8.69
N TYR A 7 0.75 -6.46 -7.74
CA TYR A 7 1.12 -6.26 -6.35
C TYR A 7 2.45 -5.50 -6.29
N ALA A 8 2.43 -4.31 -5.70
CA ALA A 8 3.65 -3.54 -5.44
C ALA A 8 4.38 -4.20 -4.26
N SER A 9 5.02 -5.34 -4.54
CA SER A 9 6.02 -5.98 -3.70
C SER A 9 7.18 -5.01 -3.59
N GLY A 10 7.38 -4.45 -2.40
CA GLY A 10 8.49 -3.57 -2.10
C GLY A 10 9.78 -4.40 -2.09
N TYR A 11 10.50 -4.45 -3.21
CA TYR A 11 11.81 -5.07 -3.28
C TYR A 11 12.79 -4.26 -2.42
N VAL A 12 13.21 -4.82 -1.28
CA VAL A 12 14.37 -4.34 -0.54
C VAL A 12 15.60 -4.90 -1.23
N LEU A 13 16.47 -4.03 -1.75
CA LEU A 13 17.80 -4.43 -2.19
C LEU A 13 18.54 -4.92 -0.95
N LEU A 14 18.71 -6.24 -0.83
CA LEU A 14 19.49 -6.84 0.24
C LEU A 14 20.94 -6.37 0.01
N ILE A 15 21.39 -5.32 0.69
CA ILE A 15 22.83 -5.01 0.76
C ILE A 15 23.41 -6.05 1.71
N ILE A 16 23.62 -7.24 1.17
CA ILE A 16 24.32 -8.32 1.85
C ILE A 16 25.79 -7.91 1.90
N LEU A 17 26.23 -7.43 3.05
CA LEU A 17 27.65 -7.39 3.36
C LEU A 17 28.10 -8.82 3.69
N CYS A 18 28.27 -9.65 2.65
CA CYS A 18 28.77 -11.02 2.79
C CYS A 18 30.23 -10.97 3.25
N ILE A 19 30.47 -11.13 4.55
CA ILE A 19 31.78 -11.58 5.02
C ILE A 19 31.75 -13.10 4.92
N VAL A 20 32.19 -13.64 3.79
CA VAL A 20 32.42 -15.09 3.65
C VAL A 20 33.61 -15.43 4.54
N THR A 21 33.36 -16.03 5.69
CA THR A 21 34.42 -16.61 6.51
C THR A 21 34.81 -17.96 5.90
N ASN A 22 36.05 -18.06 5.41
CA ASN A 22 36.61 -19.27 4.80
C ASN A 22 36.36 -20.49 5.70
N SER A 23 35.45 -21.37 5.27
CA SER A 23 35.20 -22.65 5.94
C SER A 23 35.90 -23.74 5.14
N PHE A 24 36.99 -24.25 5.71
CA PHE A 24 37.80 -25.36 5.19
C PHE A 24 36.94 -26.61 4.95
N SER A 25 37.07 -27.22 3.78
CA SER A 25 36.66 -28.61 3.54
C SER A 25 37.67 -29.54 4.23
N GLU A 26 37.33 -30.08 5.41
CA GLU A 26 38.13 -31.14 6.04
C GLU A 26 37.69 -32.51 5.51
N ASN A 27 38.57 -33.17 4.76
CA ASN A 27 38.56 -34.64 4.62
C ASN A 27 39.93 -35.21 5.04
N LYS A 28 39.92 -36.05 6.09
CA LYS A 28 41.09 -36.77 6.62
C LYS A 28 41.26 -38.13 5.93
N ALA A 29 42.46 -38.40 5.39
CA ALA A 29 43.32 -39.57 5.66
C ALA A 29 44.40 -39.74 4.55
N PRO A 30 45.57 -40.35 4.84
CA PRO A 30 46.86 -39.98 4.25
C PRO A 30 47.36 -40.91 3.13
N VAL A 31 48.38 -40.49 2.35
CA VAL A 31 49.65 -41.20 2.05
C VAL A 31 50.34 -40.79 0.71
N ASN A 32 51.65 -40.57 0.83
CA ASN A 32 52.82 -40.66 -0.07
C ASN A 32 53.17 -39.66 -1.20
N VAL A 33 54.48 -39.40 -1.25
CA VAL A 33 55.24 -38.54 -2.16
C VAL A 33 55.96 -39.38 -3.22
N GLN A 34 55.89 -38.93 -4.49
CA GLN A 34 56.82 -39.08 -5.64
C GLN A 34 55.97 -39.10 -6.94
N GLN A 35 56.25 -38.45 -8.07
CA GLN A 35 57.34 -37.61 -8.58
C GLN A 35 56.83 -36.92 -9.89
N ASP A 36 57.47 -35.83 -10.31
CA ASP A 36 57.06 -34.85 -11.33
C ASP A 36 56.61 -35.37 -12.73
N GLN A 37 55.55 -34.74 -13.26
CA GLN A 37 55.27 -34.59 -14.70
C GLN A 37 54.86 -33.13 -15.02
N PRO A 38 55.26 -32.56 -16.17
CA PRO A 38 55.16 -31.14 -16.43
C PRO A 38 53.77 -30.72 -16.96
N ASP A 39 53.35 -29.54 -16.49
CA ASP A 39 52.27 -28.67 -16.97
C ASP A 39 50.82 -29.21 -16.88
N GLN A 40 50.36 -29.44 -15.65
CA GLN A 40 48.92 -29.41 -15.37
C GLN A 40 48.51 -27.96 -15.11
N SER A 41 47.81 -27.36 -16.07
CA SER A 41 47.05 -26.12 -15.92
C SER A 41 46.49 -26.04 -14.50
N ILE A 42 46.87 -25.02 -13.72
CA ILE A 42 46.38 -24.83 -12.35
C ILE A 42 44.85 -24.73 -12.44
N LYS A 43 44.16 -25.82 -12.10
CA LYS A 43 42.71 -25.85 -12.11
C LYS A 43 42.26 -25.02 -10.92
N LEU A 44 41.76 -23.82 -11.21
CA LEU A 44 41.40 -22.84 -10.20
C LEU A 44 40.18 -23.30 -9.41
N ASN A 45 40.28 -23.29 -8.08
CA ASN A 45 39.15 -23.50 -7.19
C ASN A 45 38.49 -22.14 -6.90
N THR A 46 37.15 -22.09 -6.91
CA THR A 46 36.40 -20.87 -6.61
C THR A 46 35.20 -21.18 -5.73
N ASP A 47 34.91 -20.28 -4.80
CA ASP A 47 33.71 -20.31 -3.96
C ASP A 47 32.43 -20.01 -4.77
N PRO A 48 31.25 -20.40 -4.26
CA PRO A 48 30.00 -20.04 -4.92
C PRO A 48 29.77 -18.53 -4.84
N VAL A 49 29.25 -17.95 -5.92
CA VAL A 49 29.04 -16.49 -6.03
C VAL A 49 27.57 -16.22 -6.24
N LEU A 50 26.98 -15.34 -5.43
CA LEU A 50 25.59 -14.94 -5.60
C LEU A 50 25.39 -14.27 -6.97
N VAL A 51 24.43 -14.79 -7.74
CA VAL A 51 24.07 -14.27 -9.07
C VAL A 51 22.77 -13.49 -8.99
N ALA A 52 21.79 -13.99 -8.24
CA ALA A 52 20.51 -13.33 -8.05
C ALA A 52 19.96 -13.60 -6.65
N ASP A 53 19.53 -12.54 -5.97
CA ASP A 53 18.76 -12.62 -4.74
C ASP A 53 17.39 -13.26 -4.96
N GLY A 54 16.86 -13.89 -3.92
CA GLY A 54 15.46 -14.26 -3.90
C GLY A 54 14.55 -13.07 -3.57
N PRO A 55 13.26 -13.13 -3.88
CA PRO A 55 12.31 -12.10 -3.45
C PRO A 55 12.32 -12.00 -1.93
N PHE A 56 12.47 -10.78 -1.42
CA PHE A 56 12.49 -10.50 0.01
C PHE A 56 11.61 -9.30 0.33
N GLU A 57 10.68 -9.51 1.27
CA GLU A 57 9.86 -8.47 1.87
C GLU A 57 10.18 -8.39 3.35
N PHE A 58 10.61 -7.21 3.81
CA PHE A 58 10.97 -7.03 5.21
C PHE A 58 9.70 -7.01 6.09
N PRO A 59 9.59 -7.86 7.13
CA PRO A 59 8.43 -7.85 8.01
C PRO A 59 8.32 -6.53 8.77
N LEU A 60 7.21 -5.80 8.57
CA LEU A 60 7.02 -4.46 9.15
C LEU A 60 7.05 -4.47 10.68
N GLU A 61 6.60 -5.56 11.30
CA GLU A 61 6.63 -5.76 12.76
C GLU A 61 8.07 -5.69 13.31
N CYS A 62 9.07 -6.11 12.54
CA CYS A 62 10.47 -6.00 12.94
C CYS A 62 10.97 -4.54 12.97
N ILE A 63 10.33 -3.63 12.21
CA ILE A 63 10.60 -2.18 12.29
C ILE A 63 10.04 -1.63 13.60
N LYS A 64 8.78 -1.97 13.92
CA LYS A 64 8.11 -1.55 15.18
C LYS A 64 8.85 -2.04 16.42
N GLN A 65 9.40 -3.25 16.36
CA GLN A 65 10.19 -3.86 17.42
C GLN A 65 11.66 -3.39 17.44
N ARG A 66 12.08 -2.57 16.47
CA ARG A 66 13.46 -2.06 16.33
C ARG A 66 14.51 -3.16 16.26
N VAL A 67 14.20 -4.24 15.52
CA VAL A 67 15.09 -5.38 15.38
C VAL A 67 16.38 -4.94 14.67
N LYS A 68 17.51 -5.21 15.32
CA LYS A 68 18.85 -4.90 14.82
C LYS A 68 19.83 -5.98 15.28
N GLY A 69 20.77 -6.35 14.41
CA GLY A 69 21.83 -7.30 14.74
C GLY A 69 22.25 -8.15 13.55
N THR A 70 22.99 -9.22 13.83
CA THR A 70 23.49 -10.16 12.82
C THR A 70 22.72 -11.48 12.88
N LEU A 71 22.17 -11.89 11.74
CA LEU A 71 21.57 -13.19 11.47
C LEU A 71 22.63 -14.09 10.82
N VAL A 72 22.84 -15.28 11.36
CA VAL A 72 23.81 -16.25 10.82
C VAL A 72 23.08 -17.46 10.27
N LEU A 73 23.34 -17.79 9.01
CA LEU A 73 22.70 -18.88 8.27
C LEU A 73 23.77 -19.86 7.77
N ALA A 74 23.42 -21.13 7.69
CA ALA A 74 24.18 -22.13 6.94
C ALA A 74 23.35 -22.60 5.75
N ILE A 75 23.93 -22.53 4.54
CA ILE A 75 23.25 -22.87 3.30
C ILE A 75 24.01 -23.96 2.55
N ASP A 76 23.27 -24.88 1.95
CA ASP A 76 23.83 -25.94 1.10
C ASP A 76 23.42 -25.64 -0.36
N ILE A 77 24.42 -25.48 -1.23
CA ILE A 77 24.27 -25.11 -2.64
C ILE A 77 24.68 -26.31 -3.51
N ASP A 78 23.83 -26.69 -4.46
CA ASP A 78 24.11 -27.79 -5.39
C ASP A 78 25.12 -27.38 -6.49
N ASN A 79 25.54 -28.37 -7.28
CA ASN A 79 26.47 -28.15 -8.40
C ASN A 79 25.86 -27.36 -9.57
N LYS A 80 24.57 -26.98 -9.50
CA LYS A 80 23.89 -26.10 -10.45
C LYS A 80 23.74 -24.68 -9.91
N GLY A 81 24.15 -24.42 -8.67
CA GLY A 81 24.02 -23.13 -8.01
C GLY A 81 22.63 -22.86 -7.43
N THR A 82 21.85 -23.90 -7.17
CA THR A 82 20.55 -23.82 -6.47
C THR A 82 20.75 -24.11 -4.99
N VAL A 83 20.08 -23.35 -4.12
CA VAL A 83 20.09 -23.62 -2.68
C VAL A 83 19.13 -24.77 -2.37
N GLU A 84 19.66 -25.88 -1.86
CA GLU A 84 18.84 -27.04 -1.45
C GLU A 84 18.37 -26.92 -0.01
N TRP A 85 19.22 -26.38 0.87
CA TRP A 85 18.93 -26.23 2.30
C TRP A 85 19.40 -24.88 2.83
N CYS A 86 18.64 -24.34 3.77
CA CYS A 86 19.00 -23.15 4.54
C CYS A 86 18.61 -23.35 6.00
N ARG A 87 19.56 -23.19 6.92
CA ARG A 87 19.40 -23.40 8.36
C ARG A 87 19.83 -22.15 9.13
N VAL A 88 18.99 -21.72 10.07
CA VAL A 88 19.34 -20.61 10.97
C VAL A 88 20.27 -21.11 12.06
N LYS A 89 21.49 -20.55 12.13
CA LYS A 89 22.47 -20.85 13.19
C LYS A 89 22.30 -19.88 14.37
N GLN A 90 22.07 -18.61 14.07
CA GLN A 90 21.78 -17.57 15.04
C GLN A 90 20.70 -16.66 14.48
N GLY A 91 19.50 -16.73 15.05
CA GLY A 91 18.35 -15.92 14.66
C GLY A 91 18.33 -14.53 15.30
N LEU A 92 17.55 -13.61 14.72
CA LEU A 92 17.28 -12.29 15.31
C LEU A 92 15.82 -12.16 15.76
N ASN A 93 14.90 -12.58 14.89
CA ASN A 93 13.47 -12.52 15.16
C ASN A 93 12.78 -13.59 14.30
N PRO A 94 11.89 -14.44 14.86
CA PRO A 94 11.30 -15.54 14.10
C PRO A 94 10.61 -15.13 12.78
N LEU A 95 10.00 -13.94 12.72
CA LEU A 95 9.37 -13.44 11.50
C LEU A 95 10.40 -13.06 10.44
N LEU A 96 11.47 -12.36 10.84
CA LEU A 96 12.57 -11.99 9.95
C LEU A 96 13.35 -13.22 9.48
N ASP A 97 13.68 -14.11 10.41
CA ASP A 97 14.42 -15.34 10.15
C ASP A 97 13.70 -16.19 9.09
N SER A 98 12.38 -16.36 9.25
CA SER A 98 11.54 -17.11 8.31
C SER A 98 11.48 -16.45 6.92
N ALA A 99 11.33 -15.13 6.86
CA ALA A 99 11.30 -14.37 5.61
C ALA A 99 12.63 -14.47 4.84
N ILE A 100 13.76 -14.41 5.56
CA ILE A 100 15.09 -14.55 4.97
C ILE A 100 15.34 -15.96 4.48
N VAL A 101 15.02 -16.99 5.27
CA VAL A 101 15.14 -18.39 4.83
C VAL A 101 14.37 -18.60 3.52
N LYS A 102 13.15 -18.07 3.42
CA LYS A 102 12.35 -18.14 2.20
C LYS A 102 13.04 -17.44 1.02
N SER A 103 13.59 -16.24 1.21
CA SER A 103 14.33 -15.54 0.15
C SER A 103 15.57 -16.32 -0.30
N ILE A 104 16.38 -16.79 0.64
CA ILE A 104 17.62 -17.53 0.36
C ILE A 104 17.35 -18.83 -0.40
N LEU A 105 16.30 -19.59 -0.06
CA LEU A 105 15.92 -20.79 -0.80
C LEU A 105 15.54 -20.51 -2.26
N HIS A 106 15.14 -19.27 -2.60
CA HIS A 106 14.80 -18.86 -3.96
C HIS A 106 15.94 -18.13 -4.69
N SER A 107 17.07 -17.89 -4.03
CA SER A 107 18.24 -17.24 -4.65
C SER A 107 18.96 -18.16 -5.65
N ARG A 108 19.87 -17.58 -6.44
CA ARG A 108 20.69 -18.29 -7.43
C ARG A 108 22.16 -17.94 -7.28
N TYR A 109 23.00 -18.95 -7.32
CA TYR A 109 24.44 -18.85 -7.23
C TYR A 109 25.09 -19.37 -8.51
N LYS A 110 26.31 -18.91 -8.77
CA LYS A 110 27.29 -19.66 -9.52
C LYS A 110 27.86 -20.71 -8.54
N PRO A 111 27.83 -22.01 -8.86
CA PRO A 111 28.33 -23.04 -7.96
C PRO A 111 29.82 -22.88 -7.70
N ALA A 112 30.27 -23.46 -6.60
CA ALA A 112 31.70 -23.61 -6.34
C ALA A 112 32.35 -24.43 -7.46
N VAL A 113 33.60 -24.13 -7.78
CA VAL A 113 34.38 -24.89 -8.77
C VAL A 113 35.55 -25.52 -8.03
N GLU A 114 35.72 -26.83 -8.19
CA GLU A 114 36.89 -27.55 -7.73
C GLU A 114 37.50 -28.29 -8.91
N SER A 115 38.81 -28.11 -9.13
CA SER A 115 39.50 -28.76 -10.25
C SER A 115 38.85 -28.50 -11.63
N GLY A 116 38.27 -27.31 -11.82
CA GLY A 116 37.57 -26.89 -13.03
C GLY A 116 36.16 -27.47 -13.20
N GLN A 117 35.63 -28.21 -12.22
CA GLN A 117 34.28 -28.79 -12.24
C GLN A 117 33.38 -28.14 -11.18
N PRO A 118 32.10 -27.87 -11.49
CA PRO A 118 31.12 -27.43 -10.50
C PRO A 118 30.89 -28.49 -9.42
N VAL A 119 30.99 -28.11 -8.16
CA VAL A 119 30.77 -28.98 -7.00
C VAL A 119 29.74 -28.39 -6.05
N ALA A 120 29.04 -29.26 -5.31
CA ALA A 120 28.17 -28.84 -4.23
C ALA A 120 29.01 -28.27 -3.07
N SER A 121 28.48 -27.28 -2.37
CA SER A 121 29.20 -26.55 -1.34
C SER A 121 28.29 -26.07 -0.22
N SER A 122 28.79 -26.06 1.01
CA SER A 122 28.11 -25.46 2.16
C SER A 122 28.78 -24.14 2.54
N VAL A 123 27.98 -23.09 2.76
CA VAL A 123 28.45 -21.74 3.08
C VAL A 123 27.75 -21.21 4.32
N VAL A 124 28.48 -20.46 5.14
CA VAL A 124 27.90 -19.69 6.25
C VAL A 124 27.74 -18.24 5.79
N LEU A 125 26.52 -17.72 5.90
CA LEU A 125 26.19 -16.34 5.58
C LEU A 125 25.90 -15.56 6.86
N GLU A 126 26.52 -14.39 6.99
CA GLU A 126 26.26 -13.43 8.05
C GLU A 126 25.57 -12.20 7.45
N LEU A 127 24.36 -11.92 7.92
CA LEU A 127 23.52 -10.82 7.43
C LEU A 127 23.27 -9.83 8.55
N PHE A 128 23.74 -8.59 8.38
CA PHE A 128 23.48 -7.53 9.34
C PHE A 128 22.21 -6.75 8.98
N PHE A 129 21.29 -6.64 9.93
CA PHE A 129 20.06 -5.88 9.80
C PHE A 129 20.08 -4.67 10.72
N ASP A 130 19.75 -3.52 10.15
CA ASP A 130 19.51 -2.28 10.87
C ASP A 130 18.19 -1.68 10.39
N TYR A 131 17.17 -1.69 11.27
CA TYR A 131 15.84 -1.18 10.96
C TYR A 131 15.88 0.28 10.45
N GLU A 132 16.82 1.11 10.91
CA GLU A 132 16.90 2.51 10.46
C GLU A 132 17.35 2.62 9.02
N GLN A 133 18.33 1.81 8.61
CA GLN A 133 18.79 1.77 7.22
C GLN A 133 17.68 1.25 6.32
N ILE A 134 16.95 0.23 6.78
CA ILE A 134 15.85 -0.37 6.03
C ILE A 134 14.72 0.65 5.83
N VAL A 135 14.34 1.43 6.85
CA VAL A 135 13.33 2.50 6.69
C VAL A 135 13.77 3.54 5.65
N LYS A 136 15.05 3.90 5.62
CA LYS A 136 15.62 4.89 4.71
C LYS A 136 15.72 4.42 3.26
N THR A 137 16.13 3.17 3.04
CA THR A 137 16.46 2.67 1.71
C THR A 137 15.32 1.92 1.03
N SER A 138 14.39 1.38 1.82
CA SER A 138 13.32 0.53 1.30
C SER A 138 12.14 1.34 0.78
N ARG A 139 11.50 0.79 -0.27
CA ARG A 139 10.27 1.35 -0.84
C ARG A 139 9.06 0.62 -0.28
N PHE A 140 8.56 1.10 0.85
CA PHE A 140 7.31 0.59 1.41
C PHE A 140 6.10 1.07 0.61
N GLY A 141 5.15 0.17 0.40
CA GLY A 141 3.83 0.54 -0.11
C GLY A 141 3.08 1.45 0.89
N PRO A 142 2.10 2.23 0.41
CA PRO A 142 1.28 3.05 1.29
C PRO A 142 0.38 2.18 2.16
N VAL A 143 0.28 2.54 3.45
CA VAL A 143 -0.73 2.02 4.38
C VAL A 143 -1.98 2.90 4.32
N PHE A 144 -1.80 4.19 4.07
CA PHE A 144 -2.89 5.12 3.89
C PHE A 144 -2.62 5.98 2.67
N ASP A 145 -3.51 5.96 1.71
CA ASP A 145 -3.39 6.81 0.52
C ASP A 145 -4.74 7.32 0.04
N GLY A 146 -4.69 8.25 -0.90
CA GLY A 146 -5.92 8.76 -1.45
C GLY A 146 -5.73 9.88 -2.44
N TYR A 147 -6.86 10.39 -2.92
CA TYR A 147 -6.92 11.50 -3.85
C TYR A 147 -7.72 12.65 -3.25
N ILE A 148 -7.23 13.87 -3.44
CA ILE A 148 -7.90 15.10 -3.03
C ILE A 148 -8.32 15.89 -4.26
N THR A 149 -9.59 16.25 -4.32
CA THR A 149 -10.21 16.99 -5.41
C THR A 149 -10.99 18.18 -4.90
N ASP A 150 -11.16 19.20 -5.73
CA ASP A 150 -12.18 20.22 -5.54
C ASP A 150 -13.57 19.56 -5.65
N LYS A 151 -14.42 19.78 -4.65
CA LYS A 151 -15.76 19.20 -4.60
C LYS A 151 -16.68 19.68 -5.71
N GLU A 152 -16.49 20.90 -6.21
CA GLU A 152 -17.33 21.48 -7.26
C GLU A 152 -16.86 21.03 -8.64
N SER A 153 -15.60 21.34 -8.97
CA SER A 153 -15.06 21.05 -10.29
C SER A 153 -14.60 19.60 -10.48
N ASN A 154 -14.43 18.83 -9.40
CA ASN A 154 -13.78 17.52 -9.38
C ASN A 154 -12.33 17.53 -9.91
N VAL A 155 -11.70 18.70 -9.98
CA VAL A 155 -10.30 18.82 -10.41
C VAL A 155 -9.38 18.38 -9.26
N PRO A 156 -8.33 17.59 -9.52
CA PRO A 156 -7.37 17.23 -8.50
C PRO A 156 -6.63 18.44 -7.93
N LEU A 157 -6.49 18.46 -6.60
CA LEU A 157 -5.80 19.54 -5.90
C LEU A 157 -4.36 19.15 -5.65
N ARG A 158 -3.43 19.83 -6.32
CA ARG A 158 -1.99 19.68 -6.12
C ARG A 158 -1.50 20.51 -4.94
N ASN A 159 -0.51 20.00 -4.21
CA ASN A 159 0.11 20.63 -3.04
C ASN A 159 -0.87 20.86 -1.86
N ALA A 160 -2.00 20.15 -1.83
CA ALA A 160 -2.83 20.10 -0.64
C ALA A 160 -2.04 19.37 0.45
N VAL A 161 -1.89 20.02 1.60
CA VAL A 161 -1.14 19.49 2.74
C VAL A 161 -2.05 18.58 3.53
N VAL A 162 -1.63 17.33 3.72
CA VAL A 162 -2.33 16.34 4.53
C VAL A 162 -1.53 16.11 5.79
N ASN A 163 -2.12 16.44 6.93
CA ASN A 163 -1.57 16.19 8.25
C ASN A 163 -2.30 15.02 8.88
N ILE A 164 -1.56 14.10 9.49
CA ILE A 164 -2.10 12.99 10.27
C ILE A 164 -1.50 13.02 11.68
N THR A 165 -2.38 12.89 12.68
CA THR A 165 -2.02 12.88 14.09
C THR A 165 -2.73 11.70 14.75
N PRO A 166 -2.03 10.87 15.51
CA PRO A 166 -2.68 9.80 16.26
C PRO A 166 -3.62 10.41 17.31
N PHE A 167 -4.83 9.86 17.40
CA PHE A 167 -5.89 10.31 18.30
C PHE A 167 -6.08 9.34 19.48
N ASP A 168 -5.96 8.03 19.24
CA ASP A 168 -6.03 6.99 20.28
C ASP A 168 -4.93 5.94 20.08
N ILE A 169 -3.87 6.06 20.88
CA ILE A 169 -2.57 5.35 20.71
C ILE A 169 -2.53 4.05 21.51
N ILE A 170 -3.53 3.79 22.37
CA ILE A 170 -3.54 2.62 23.28
C ILE A 170 -3.70 1.29 22.50
N SER A 171 -3.98 1.37 21.20
CA SER A 171 -4.32 0.23 20.36
C SER A 171 -3.13 -0.57 19.82
N ASP A 172 -1.96 0.04 19.60
CA ASP A 172 -0.79 -0.69 19.07
C ASP A 172 0.23 -1.06 20.16
N THR A 173 0.09 -2.25 20.73
CA THR A 173 1.02 -2.79 21.74
C THR A 173 2.33 -3.33 21.16
N THR A 174 2.46 -3.36 19.82
CA THR A 174 3.64 -3.94 19.13
C THR A 174 4.83 -2.99 19.02
N ILE A 175 4.59 -1.69 19.24
CA ILE A 175 5.63 -0.65 19.13
C ILE A 175 6.54 -0.71 20.36
N SER A 176 7.84 -0.90 20.11
CA SER A 176 8.83 -0.80 21.17
C SER A 176 9.23 0.66 21.42
N GLY A 177 8.99 1.14 22.65
CA GLY A 177 9.34 2.49 23.11
C GLY A 177 8.25 3.54 22.88
N SER A 178 8.65 4.83 22.80
CA SER A 178 7.71 5.94 22.56
C SER A 178 7.22 5.98 21.11
N ILE A 179 5.92 6.28 20.93
CA ILE A 179 5.30 6.52 19.63
C ILE A 179 5.98 7.66 18.87
N ASP A 180 6.37 8.74 19.54
CA ASP A 180 7.02 9.89 18.90
C ASP A 180 8.37 9.48 18.29
N ASN A 181 9.10 8.59 18.96
CA ASN A 181 10.35 8.05 18.42
C ASN A 181 10.11 7.20 17.17
N TYR A 182 9.00 6.45 17.13
CA TYR A 182 8.62 5.69 15.94
C TYR A 182 8.15 6.62 14.80
N LEU A 183 7.36 7.64 15.10
CA LEU A 183 6.93 8.65 14.12
C LEU A 183 8.13 9.42 13.56
N GLN A 184 9.12 9.71 14.39
CA GLN A 184 10.39 10.30 13.96
C GLN A 184 11.23 9.33 13.11
N LEU A 185 11.19 8.02 13.37
CA LEU A 185 11.85 7.04 12.50
C LEU A 185 11.24 7.05 11.10
N ILE A 186 9.91 7.01 10.99
CA ILE A 186 9.22 6.98 9.69
C ILE A 186 9.30 8.31 8.93
N ASP A 187 9.72 9.41 9.55
CA ASP A 187 10.13 10.66 8.86
C ASP A 187 11.19 10.41 7.79
N THR A 188 12.04 9.40 8.01
CA THR A 188 13.11 9.06 7.07
C THR A 188 12.63 8.32 5.82
N ALA A 189 11.37 7.89 5.80
CA ALA A 189 10.76 7.30 4.61
C ALA A 189 10.44 8.40 3.58
N PRO A 190 10.52 8.10 2.28
CA PRO A 190 10.29 9.09 1.23
C PRO A 190 8.84 9.62 1.22
N ASP A 191 8.69 10.89 0.85
CA ASP A 191 7.41 11.59 0.63
C ASP A 191 6.51 11.79 1.86
N GLN A 192 7.07 11.66 3.06
CA GLN A 192 6.42 12.02 4.31
C GLN A 192 7.40 12.76 5.22
N LYS A 193 6.88 13.64 6.08
CA LYS A 193 7.68 14.39 7.05
C LYS A 193 7.04 14.40 8.41
N TYR A 194 7.79 14.18 9.47
CA TYR A 194 7.32 14.32 10.85
C TYR A 194 7.86 15.61 11.47
N SER A 195 6.98 16.47 11.97
CA SER A 195 7.37 17.69 12.66
C SER A 195 6.34 18.08 13.71
N LYS A 196 6.81 18.40 14.92
CA LYS A 196 5.99 18.92 16.03
C LYS A 196 4.74 18.07 16.33
N GLY A 197 4.85 16.74 16.24
CA GLY A 197 3.73 15.81 16.51
C GLY A 197 2.82 15.51 15.32
N PHE A 198 3.09 16.08 14.15
CA PHE A 198 2.33 15.86 12.93
C PHE A 198 3.18 15.08 11.93
N LEU A 199 2.61 14.03 11.35
CA LEU A 199 3.14 13.44 10.13
C LEU A 199 2.42 14.12 8.95
N THR A 200 3.18 14.61 7.99
CA THR A 200 2.70 15.49 6.92
C THR A 200 3.15 14.95 5.57
N THR A 201 2.25 14.99 4.60
CA THR A 201 2.56 14.81 3.17
C THR A 201 1.84 15.88 2.36
N ALA A 202 2.14 15.99 1.08
CA ALA A 202 1.48 16.91 0.17
C ALA A 202 1.05 16.17 -1.10
N THR A 203 -0.09 16.57 -1.67
CA THR A 203 -0.58 15.95 -2.89
C THR A 203 0.25 16.27 -4.12
N ASP A 204 0.39 15.31 -5.02
CA ASP A 204 1.03 15.49 -6.31
C ASP A 204 0.10 16.18 -7.35
N SER A 205 0.52 16.25 -8.63
CA SER A 205 -0.28 16.84 -9.71
C SER A 205 -1.60 16.12 -9.99
N THR A 206 -1.74 14.88 -9.56
CA THR A 206 -2.95 14.07 -9.70
C THR A 206 -3.84 14.15 -8.46
N GLY A 207 -3.47 14.97 -7.47
CA GLY A 207 -4.14 15.06 -6.19
C GLY A 207 -3.85 13.88 -5.27
N TYR A 208 -2.89 13.01 -5.62
CA TYR A 208 -2.57 11.81 -4.87
C TYR A 208 -1.68 12.12 -3.67
N PHE A 209 -1.97 11.50 -2.53
CA PHE A 209 -1.13 11.51 -1.34
C PHE A 209 -0.96 10.10 -0.77
N ALA A 210 0.10 9.89 0.01
CA ALA A 210 0.37 8.61 0.63
C ALA A 210 1.15 8.76 1.95
N PHE A 211 0.83 7.89 2.90
CA PHE A 211 1.58 7.65 4.13
C PHE A 211 1.96 6.17 4.21
N LYS A 212 3.18 5.93 4.69
CA LYS A 212 3.81 4.62 4.79
C LYS A 212 4.11 4.32 6.25
N LEU A 213 4.13 3.02 6.58
CA LEU A 213 4.53 2.51 7.91
C LEU A 213 3.71 3.08 9.09
N LEU A 214 2.46 3.51 8.84
CA LEU A 214 1.58 3.99 9.90
C LEU A 214 1.26 2.84 10.87
N PRO A 215 1.39 3.07 12.19
CA PRO A 215 0.93 2.13 13.21
C PRO A 215 -0.56 1.86 13.17
N SER A 216 -0.97 0.79 13.84
CA SER A 216 -2.38 0.45 13.99
C SER A 216 -3.02 1.33 15.05
N ALA A 217 -3.63 2.44 14.66
CA ALA A 217 -4.28 3.36 15.59
C ALA A 217 -5.42 4.13 14.94
N SER A 218 -6.18 4.85 15.76
CA SER A 218 -7.10 5.88 15.27
C SER A 218 -6.35 7.17 15.05
N TYR A 219 -6.52 7.79 13.88
CA TYR A 219 -5.87 9.05 13.53
C TYR A 219 -6.88 10.11 13.13
N LYS A 220 -6.55 11.34 13.50
CA LYS A 220 -7.16 12.54 12.96
C LYS A 220 -6.38 12.98 11.72
N ILE A 221 -7.09 13.11 10.60
CA ILE A 221 -6.54 13.63 9.34
C ILE A 221 -7.07 15.04 9.13
N SER A 222 -6.18 15.97 8.83
CA SER A 222 -6.53 17.34 8.48
C SER A 222 -5.95 17.67 7.12
N VAL A 223 -6.79 18.14 6.20
CA VAL A 223 -6.39 18.53 4.84
C VAL A 223 -6.48 20.06 4.73
N LEU A 224 -5.38 20.67 4.31
CA LEU A 224 -5.25 22.13 4.16
C LEU A 224 -4.85 22.46 2.73
N MET A 225 -5.64 23.31 2.08
CA MET A 225 -5.35 23.83 0.74
C MET A 225 -5.78 25.29 0.68
N PRO A 226 -4.91 26.24 0.27
CA PRO A 226 -5.31 27.64 0.10
C PRO A 226 -6.51 27.77 -0.84
N GLY A 227 -7.52 28.54 -0.43
CA GLY A 227 -8.77 28.71 -1.18
C GLY A 227 -9.83 27.63 -0.89
N PHE A 228 -9.59 26.74 0.06
CA PHE A 228 -10.54 25.70 0.49
C PHE A 228 -10.74 25.71 2.01
N GLU A 229 -11.89 25.20 2.46
CA GLU A 229 -12.14 24.94 3.87
C GLU A 229 -11.22 23.82 4.40
N ILE A 230 -10.84 23.89 5.66
CA ILE A 230 -10.04 22.85 6.31
C ILE A 230 -10.94 21.64 6.55
N ALA A 231 -10.63 20.53 5.89
CA ALA A 231 -11.35 19.27 6.11
C ALA A 231 -10.69 18.47 7.24
N GLN A 232 -11.51 17.92 8.15
CA GLN A 232 -11.07 17.03 9.22
C GLN A 232 -11.78 15.68 9.13
N HIS A 233 -11.02 14.60 9.21
CA HIS A 233 -11.49 13.23 9.15
C HIS A 233 -10.89 12.41 10.29
N HIS A 234 -11.55 11.32 10.65
CA HIS A 234 -11.04 10.34 11.61
C HIS A 234 -11.03 8.98 10.94
N GLU A 235 -9.86 8.33 10.88
CA GLU A 235 -9.71 7.00 10.30
C GLU A 235 -9.06 6.07 11.31
N GLN A 236 -9.48 4.81 11.29
CA GLN A 236 -8.88 3.75 12.08
C GLN A 236 -8.07 2.85 11.14
N PHE A 237 -6.80 2.63 11.48
CA PHE A 237 -5.94 1.72 10.75
C PHE A 237 -5.68 0.48 11.59
N ASN A 238 -5.92 -0.69 11.02
CA ASN A 238 -5.69 -1.98 11.65
C ASN A 238 -4.58 -2.77 10.94
N GLY A 239 -3.64 -2.09 10.29
CA GLY A 239 -2.56 -2.68 9.50
C GLY A 239 -2.92 -2.98 8.04
N GLU A 240 -4.20 -2.90 7.67
CA GLU A 240 -4.64 -2.98 6.27
C GLU A 240 -4.45 -1.65 5.55
N ARG A 241 -4.25 -1.71 4.22
CA ARG A 241 -4.19 -0.52 3.38
C ARG A 241 -5.58 0.12 3.29
N VAL A 242 -5.66 1.40 3.65
CA VAL A 242 -6.88 2.20 3.52
C VAL A 242 -6.68 3.23 2.40
N SER A 243 -7.60 3.24 1.43
CA SER A 243 -7.59 4.20 0.32
C SER A 243 -8.82 5.09 0.36
N VAL A 244 -8.63 6.41 0.28
CA VAL A 244 -9.71 7.40 0.44
C VAL A 244 -9.78 8.39 -0.71
N ARG A 245 -10.94 9.04 -0.86
CA ARG A 245 -11.12 10.19 -1.74
C ARG A 245 -11.73 11.32 -0.94
N TYR A 246 -11.03 12.44 -0.85
CA TYR A 246 -11.51 13.65 -0.19
C TYR A 246 -11.86 14.71 -1.22
N ALA A 247 -13.06 15.27 -1.07
CA ALA A 247 -13.52 16.39 -1.87
C ALA A 247 -13.57 17.62 -0.95
N LEU A 248 -12.73 18.62 -1.22
CA LEU A 248 -12.66 19.83 -0.41
C LEU A 248 -13.68 20.87 -0.89
N ASP A 249 -14.38 21.46 0.06
CA ASP A 249 -15.28 22.59 -0.17
C ASP A 249 -14.44 23.87 -0.42
N PRO A 250 -14.64 24.58 -1.55
CA PRO A 250 -13.99 25.87 -1.76
C PRO A 250 -14.36 26.88 -0.67
N TYR A 251 -13.39 27.65 -0.20
CA TYR A 251 -13.63 28.68 0.79
C TYR A 251 -14.45 29.80 0.17
N ARG A 252 -15.58 30.14 0.80
CA ARG A 252 -16.42 31.26 0.38
C ARG A 252 -16.50 32.27 1.52
N GLU A 253 -16.02 33.48 1.27
CA GLU A 253 -16.23 34.60 2.17
C GLU A 253 -17.72 34.95 2.14
N ILE A 254 -18.46 34.69 3.22
CA ILE A 254 -19.88 35.03 3.32
C ILE A 254 -19.96 36.55 3.50
N MET A 255 -20.05 37.28 2.38
CA MET A 255 -20.14 38.75 2.36
C MET A 255 -21.51 39.30 2.78
N ASP A 256 -22.45 38.49 3.28
CA ASP A 256 -23.75 38.99 3.74
C ASP A 256 -24.37 38.13 4.85
N SER A 257 -23.81 38.25 6.06
CA SER A 257 -24.32 37.58 7.27
C SER A 257 -25.75 38.01 7.66
N SER A 258 -26.25 39.15 7.14
CA SER A 258 -27.55 39.68 7.55
C SER A 258 -28.76 38.88 7.04
N TYR A 259 -28.58 38.00 6.05
CA TYR A 259 -29.63 37.10 5.54
C TYR A 259 -29.29 35.61 5.67
N ALA A 260 -28.15 35.28 6.28
CA ALA A 260 -27.73 33.90 6.47
C ALA A 260 -28.50 33.27 7.65
N ILE A 261 -29.45 32.38 7.35
CA ILE A 261 -30.04 31.50 8.36
C ILE A 261 -29.04 30.37 8.61
N THR A 262 -28.17 30.53 9.62
CA THR A 262 -27.30 29.47 10.11
C THR A 262 -28.14 28.45 10.87
N VAL A 263 -28.40 27.30 10.27
CA VAL A 263 -29.07 26.18 10.94
C VAL A 263 -28.05 25.41 11.76
N TYR A 264 -28.09 25.55 13.08
CA TYR A 264 -27.32 24.70 14.00
C TYR A 264 -28.02 23.35 14.12
N GLY A 265 -27.56 22.36 13.35
CA GLY A 265 -27.91 20.96 13.55
C GLY A 265 -26.70 20.21 14.08
N ILE A 266 -26.87 19.44 15.17
CA ILE A 266 -25.91 18.38 15.50
C ILE A 266 -26.07 17.33 14.41
N GLN A 267 -25.31 17.45 13.34
CA GLN A 267 -25.22 16.39 12.36
C GLN A 267 -24.35 15.30 12.99
N ASN A 268 -24.98 14.40 13.75
CA ASN A 268 -24.38 13.12 14.06
C ASN A 268 -24.18 12.42 12.71
N LYS A 269 -23.01 12.64 12.08
CA LYS A 269 -22.58 11.92 10.90
C LYS A 269 -22.39 10.47 11.34
N HIS A 270 -23.48 9.70 11.31
CA HIS A 270 -23.40 8.25 11.43
C HIS A 270 -22.61 7.78 10.21
N ARG A 271 -21.35 7.41 10.42
CA ARG A 271 -20.48 6.93 9.36
C ARG A 271 -20.76 5.43 9.20
N ASP A 272 -21.60 5.08 8.24
CA ASP A 272 -21.76 3.69 7.84
C ASP A 272 -20.56 3.30 6.94
N VAL A 273 -19.65 2.49 7.48
CA VAL A 273 -18.52 1.93 6.73
C VAL A 273 -19.01 0.71 5.97
N ILE A 274 -18.79 0.68 4.66
CA ILE A 274 -19.20 -0.44 3.80
C ILE A 274 -17.96 -1.16 3.30
N HIS A 275 -17.76 -2.40 3.76
CA HIS A 275 -16.76 -3.29 3.20
C HIS A 275 -17.30 -3.89 1.91
N LEU A 276 -16.92 -3.30 0.77
CA LEU A 276 -17.48 -3.63 -0.54
C LEU A 276 -17.33 -5.12 -0.89
N GLU A 277 -16.19 -5.73 -0.57
CA GLU A 277 -15.91 -7.14 -0.85
C GLU A 277 -16.86 -8.08 -0.07
N HIS A 278 -17.09 -7.79 1.21
CA HIS A 278 -18.05 -8.53 2.03
C HIS A 278 -19.49 -8.40 1.51
N GLU A 279 -19.89 -7.20 1.08
CA GLU A 279 -21.24 -6.96 0.53
C GLU A 279 -21.43 -7.60 -0.86
N GLN A 280 -20.38 -7.65 -1.68
CA GLN A 280 -20.39 -8.36 -2.97
C GLN A 280 -20.59 -9.86 -2.77
N MET A 281 -19.90 -10.46 -1.79
CA MET A 281 -20.08 -11.87 -1.43
C MET A 281 -21.47 -12.17 -0.87
N ARG A 282 -22.00 -11.30 0.00
CA ARG A 282 -23.30 -11.53 0.65
C ARG A 282 -24.50 -11.32 -0.28
N ASN A 283 -24.47 -10.26 -1.08
CA ASN A 283 -25.64 -9.83 -1.86
C ASN A 283 -25.54 -10.20 -3.35
N GLY A 284 -24.41 -10.77 -3.81
CA GLY A 284 -24.22 -11.17 -5.21
C GLY A 284 -24.17 -10.00 -6.21
N LEU A 285 -24.01 -8.76 -5.73
CA LEU A 285 -23.96 -7.56 -6.55
C LEU A 285 -22.54 -7.33 -7.07
N THR A 286 -22.14 -8.12 -8.07
CA THR A 286 -20.71 -8.39 -8.30
C THR A 286 -19.85 -7.22 -8.79
N HIS A 287 -20.40 -6.11 -9.29
CA HIS A 287 -19.57 -5.07 -9.94
C HIS A 287 -19.95 -3.60 -9.68
N TYR A 288 -21.02 -3.30 -8.94
CA TYR A 288 -21.50 -1.92 -8.81
C TYR A 288 -21.62 -1.48 -7.36
N ALA A 289 -20.71 -0.59 -6.92
CA ALA A 289 -20.77 0.03 -5.60
C ALA A 289 -22.09 0.80 -5.38
N SER A 290 -22.64 1.42 -6.43
CA SER A 290 -23.94 2.08 -6.38
C SER A 290 -25.07 1.13 -6.00
N LYS A 291 -25.09 -0.10 -6.54
CA LYS A 291 -26.12 -1.09 -6.20
C LYS A 291 -26.00 -1.59 -4.76
N VAL A 292 -24.76 -1.75 -4.28
CA VAL A 292 -24.50 -2.09 -2.88
C VAL A 292 -25.00 -0.99 -1.95
N ILE A 293 -24.76 0.28 -2.28
CA ILE A 293 -25.27 1.44 -1.52
C ILE A 293 -26.81 1.49 -1.56
N LEU A 294 -27.41 1.33 -2.73
CA LEU A 294 -28.87 1.39 -2.92
C LEU A 294 -29.63 0.21 -2.27
N SER A 295 -28.96 -0.92 -2.02
CA SER A 295 -29.56 -2.05 -1.30
C SER A 295 -29.73 -1.80 0.21
N ARG A 296 -29.19 -0.70 0.75
CA ARG A 296 -29.31 -0.36 2.16
C ARG A 296 -30.72 0.14 2.47
N SER A 297 -31.33 -0.37 3.53
CA SER A 297 -32.64 0.10 4.02
C SER A 297 -32.66 1.57 4.43
N THR A 298 -31.50 2.13 4.79
CA THR A 298 -31.31 3.53 5.16
C THR A 298 -31.19 4.47 3.95
N VAL A 299 -30.83 3.93 2.78
CA VAL A 299 -30.74 4.69 1.54
C VAL A 299 -32.08 4.59 0.84
N ARG A 300 -32.83 5.69 0.83
CA ARG A 300 -34.10 5.75 0.13
C ARG A 300 -33.85 5.66 -1.37
N SER A 301 -34.11 4.49 -1.96
CA SER A 301 -34.21 4.37 -3.41
C SER A 301 -35.54 4.94 -3.86
N VAL A 302 -35.53 5.67 -4.97
CA VAL A 302 -36.79 5.96 -5.67
C VAL A 302 -37.11 4.70 -6.46
N PRO A 303 -38.28 4.07 -6.25
CA PRO A 303 -38.64 2.88 -7.03
C PRO A 303 -38.60 3.24 -8.52
N GLU A 304 -37.91 2.44 -9.32
CA GLU A 304 -37.93 2.55 -10.78
C GLU A 304 -39.40 2.46 -11.21
N SER A 305 -39.93 3.58 -11.70
CA SER A 305 -41.28 3.63 -12.23
C SER A 305 -41.16 3.81 -13.74
N PRO A 306 -41.57 2.84 -14.56
CA PRO A 306 -41.65 3.07 -15.99
C PRO A 306 -42.69 4.18 -16.20
N SER A 307 -42.24 5.32 -16.70
CA SER A 307 -43.15 6.40 -17.08
C SER A 307 -44.06 5.87 -18.18
N GLN A 308 -45.37 5.76 -17.91
CA GLN A 308 -46.36 5.30 -18.91
C GLN A 308 -46.64 6.34 -20.00
N MET A 309 -46.02 7.52 -19.94
CA MET A 309 -46.28 8.63 -20.87
C MET A 309 -45.13 8.80 -21.85
N LEU A 310 -45.44 8.70 -23.13
CA LEU A 310 -44.49 8.51 -24.21
C LEU A 310 -44.47 9.75 -25.13
N VAL A 311 -43.48 10.63 -24.96
CA VAL A 311 -43.13 11.68 -25.93
C VAL A 311 -41.81 11.27 -26.59
N ARG A 312 -41.86 10.86 -27.86
CA ARG A 312 -40.66 10.47 -28.62
C ARG A 312 -39.85 11.71 -29.00
N LEU A 313 -38.53 11.57 -29.05
CA LEU A 313 -37.55 12.59 -29.48
C LEU A 313 -37.35 13.80 -28.55
N GLY A 314 -37.88 13.76 -27.33
CA GLY A 314 -37.64 14.80 -26.31
C GLY A 314 -36.34 14.61 -25.54
N SER A 315 -35.61 15.70 -25.33
CA SER A 315 -34.50 15.83 -24.39
C SER A 315 -34.97 15.60 -22.93
N PRO A 316 -34.06 15.26 -21.98
CA PRO A 316 -34.34 15.25 -20.54
C PRO A 316 -35.13 16.45 -20.01
N TYR A 317 -34.99 17.61 -20.66
CA TYR A 317 -35.58 18.88 -20.26
C TYR A 317 -36.96 19.16 -20.88
N ASP A 318 -37.36 18.35 -21.86
CA ASP A 318 -38.62 18.51 -22.61
C ASP A 318 -39.79 17.84 -21.87
N ASN A 319 -39.51 16.82 -21.05
CA ASN A 319 -40.50 16.15 -20.23
C ASN A 319 -40.65 16.87 -18.88
N ARG A 320 -41.78 17.58 -18.70
CA ARG A 320 -42.10 18.31 -17.46
C ARG A 320 -43.46 17.88 -16.91
N TYR A 321 -43.54 17.79 -15.59
CA TYR A 321 -44.79 17.64 -14.86
C TYR A 321 -45.25 19.01 -14.37
N ASN A 322 -46.50 19.37 -14.65
CA ASN A 322 -47.13 20.51 -14.01
C ASN A 322 -47.85 20.01 -12.75
N VAL A 323 -47.38 20.44 -11.57
CA VAL A 323 -48.05 20.13 -10.30
C VAL A 323 -48.43 21.45 -9.65
N GLY A 324 -49.73 21.74 -9.60
CA GLY A 324 -50.25 22.95 -8.98
C GLY A 324 -49.77 24.26 -9.62
N GLY A 325 -49.48 24.27 -10.93
CA GLY A 325 -48.99 25.43 -11.66
C GLY A 325 -47.47 25.56 -11.71
N VAL A 326 -46.73 24.70 -10.99
CA VAL A 326 -45.27 24.68 -10.98
C VAL A 326 -44.77 23.59 -11.91
N MET A 327 -43.88 23.97 -12.83
CA MET A 327 -43.24 23.04 -13.75
C MET A 327 -42.06 22.35 -13.06
N MET A 328 -42.11 21.02 -12.98
CA MET A 328 -41.03 20.18 -12.47
C MET A 328 -40.47 19.29 -13.58
N LEU A 329 -39.16 19.04 -13.56
CA LEU A 329 -38.51 18.11 -14.49
C LEU A 329 -38.94 16.67 -14.19
N ALA A 330 -39.07 15.86 -15.24
CA ALA A 330 -39.31 14.43 -15.07
C ALA A 330 -38.12 13.76 -14.35
N PRO A 331 -38.36 12.97 -13.29
CA PRO A 331 -37.26 12.35 -12.52
C PRO A 331 -36.57 11.19 -13.25
N PHE A 332 -37.25 10.57 -14.23
CA PHE A 332 -36.77 9.40 -14.98
C PHE A 332 -36.82 9.64 -16.49
N HIS A 333 -35.89 8.99 -17.22
CA HIS A 333 -35.91 8.97 -18.68
C HIS A 333 -36.73 7.78 -19.22
N PHE A 334 -36.86 7.69 -20.54
CA PHE A 334 -37.64 6.67 -21.29
C PHE A 334 -37.43 5.21 -20.83
N GLY A 335 -36.27 4.87 -20.28
CA GLY A 335 -35.93 3.53 -19.81
C GLY A 335 -36.28 3.25 -18.34
N GLY A 336 -36.89 4.20 -17.64
CA GLY A 336 -37.16 4.07 -16.21
C GLY A 336 -35.96 4.36 -15.30
N HIS A 337 -34.79 4.72 -15.85
CA HIS A 337 -33.65 5.12 -15.03
C HIS A 337 -33.69 6.61 -14.65
N PRO A 338 -33.23 6.94 -13.43
CA PRO A 338 -33.10 8.32 -13.00
C PRO A 338 -32.16 9.09 -13.93
N TYR A 339 -32.42 10.37 -14.21
CA TYR A 339 -31.44 11.20 -14.92
C TYR A 339 -30.10 11.35 -14.14
N ALA A 340 -30.13 11.11 -12.82
CA ALA A 340 -28.95 11.08 -11.97
C ALA A 340 -28.07 9.83 -12.18
N ASP A 341 -28.61 8.74 -12.74
CA ASP A 341 -27.88 7.49 -13.04
C ASP A 341 -27.19 7.52 -14.42
N ILE A 342 -27.34 8.63 -15.17
CA ILE A 342 -26.60 8.87 -16.40
C ILE A 342 -25.16 9.23 -16.01
N ASP A 343 -24.41 8.20 -15.66
CA ASP A 343 -22.99 8.27 -15.38
C ASP A 343 -22.25 8.82 -16.61
N LYS A 344 -21.13 9.51 -16.39
CA LYS A 344 -20.42 10.43 -17.33
C LYS A 344 -20.05 9.86 -18.72
N LYS A 345 -20.37 8.60 -19.04
CA LYS A 345 -20.10 7.95 -20.34
C LYS A 345 -21.21 8.10 -21.39
N GLN A 346 -22.46 8.43 -21.03
CA GLN A 346 -23.53 8.55 -22.05
C GLN A 346 -23.65 9.92 -22.72
N ARG A 347 -22.91 10.95 -22.26
CA ARG A 347 -22.85 12.24 -22.98
C ARG A 347 -22.14 12.14 -24.34
N ALA A 348 -21.49 11.03 -24.67
CA ALA A 348 -20.80 10.84 -25.94
C ALA A 348 -21.70 10.29 -27.08
N ALA A 349 -22.96 9.97 -26.82
CA ALA A 349 -23.85 9.35 -27.84
C ALA A 349 -25.07 10.21 -28.21
N ILE A 350 -25.17 11.44 -27.70
CA ILE A 350 -26.22 12.39 -28.08
C ILE A 350 -25.56 13.75 -28.30
N LEU A 351 -24.78 13.84 -29.37
CA LEU A 351 -24.49 15.06 -30.15
C LEU A 351 -24.34 14.64 -31.61
#